data_AF-A0A1Y0Y359-F1
#
_entry.id   AF-A0A1Y0Y359-F1
#
_cell.length_a   1.000
_cell.length_b   1.000
_cell.length_c   1.000
_cell.angle_alpha   90.00
_cell.angle_beta   90.00
_cell.angle_gamma   90.00
#
_symmetry.space_group_name_H-M   'P 1'
#
loop_
_entity.id
_entity.type
_entity.pdbx_description
1 polymer ?
#
loop_
_entity_poly.entity_id
_entity_poly.type
_entity_poly.pdbx_seq_one_letter_code
_entity_poly.pdbx_strand_id
1 'polypeptide(L)'
;MDQRICRPFLERAITLFAPKRLLLCGRLPARMLLGKTTDLPRRNWQDITLPGLPPLPVMCMRHPLQLRASPSARREIWTTLMTVMDTLRQNSQSM
;
A
#
# COMPACT_ATOMS: atom_id res chain seq x y z
N MET A 1 -11.78 -18.25 2.01
CA MET A 1 -11.04 -19.12 2.95
C MET A 1 -9.53 -18.93 2.75
N ASP A 2 -9.09 -18.76 1.51
CA ASP A 2 -7.67 -18.75 1.09
C ASP A 2 -6.87 -17.52 1.54
N GLN A 3 -7.50 -16.35 1.64
CA GLN A 3 -6.80 -15.11 2.06
C GLN A 3 -6.12 -15.22 3.43
N ARG A 4 -6.70 -15.99 4.36
CA ARG A 4 -6.12 -16.22 5.69
C ARG A 4 -4.88 -17.10 5.63
N ILE A 5 -4.85 -18.05 4.68
CA ILE A 5 -3.70 -18.94 4.45
C ILE A 5 -2.55 -18.16 3.84
N CYS A 6 -2.83 -17.23 2.91
CA CYS A 6 -1.81 -16.44 2.23
C CYS A 6 -1.18 -15.35 3.10
N ARG A 7 -1.88 -14.86 4.13
CA ARG A 7 -1.43 -13.75 4.97
C ARG A 7 -0.04 -13.94 5.60
N PRO A 8 0.29 -15.06 6.28
CA PRO A 8 1.63 -15.23 6.86
C PRO A 8 2.75 -15.23 5.81
N PHE A 9 2.50 -15.75 4.60
CA PHE A 9 3.47 -15.72 3.50
C PHE A 9 3.68 -14.30 3.00
N LEU A 10 2.60 -13.51 2.86
CA LEU A 10 2.67 -12.12 2.46
C LEU A 10 3.45 -11.28 3.50
N GLU A 11 3.13 -11.43 4.78
CA GLU A 11 3.84 -10.73 5.87
C GLU A 11 5.32 -11.12 5.89
N ARG A 12 5.64 -12.41 5.74
CA ARG A 12 7.03 -12.87 5.65
C ARG A 12 7.77 -12.31 4.45
N ALA A 13 7.14 -12.24 3.28
CA ALA A 13 7.73 -11.65 2.09
C ALA A 13 8.04 -10.16 2.32
N ILE A 14 7.10 -9.40 2.90
CA ILE A 14 7.32 -7.98 3.23
C ILE A 14 8.50 -7.83 4.21
N THR A 15 8.56 -8.65 5.26
CA THR A 15 9.69 -8.65 6.21
C THR A 15 11.02 -8.93 5.52
N LEU A 16 11.08 -9.90 4.60
CA LEU A 16 12.31 -10.26 3.89
C LEU A 16 12.78 -9.18 2.92
N PHE A 17 11.84 -8.51 2.23
CA PHE A 17 12.18 -7.43 1.30
C PHE A 17 12.43 -6.08 1.98
N ALA A 18 11.98 -5.90 3.22
CA ALA A 18 12.15 -4.68 4.02
C ALA A 18 11.94 -3.37 3.21
N PRO A 19 10.78 -3.19 2.55
CA PRO A 19 10.59 -2.07 1.64
C PRO A 19 10.56 -0.73 2.39
N LYS A 20 11.01 0.36 1.75
CA LYS A 20 10.92 1.71 2.33
C LYS A 20 9.46 2.19 2.48
N ARG A 21 8.56 1.72 1.60
CA ARG A 21 7.14 2.08 1.51
C ARG A 21 6.36 0.89 0.96
N LEU A 22 5.11 0.70 1.39
CA LEU A 22 4.22 -0.33 0.89
C LEU A 22 2.96 0.29 0.26
N LEU A 23 2.69 -0.05 -1.00
CA LEU A 23 1.52 0.43 -1.72
C LEU A 23 0.51 -0.71 -1.93
N LEU A 24 -0.67 -0.59 -1.36
CA LEU A 24 -1.74 -1.59 -1.45
C LEU A 24 -2.69 -1.25 -2.58
N CYS A 25 -2.69 -2.10 -3.61
CA CYS A 25 -3.49 -1.93 -4.81
C CYS A 25 -4.89 -2.53 -4.64
N GLY A 26 -5.86 -1.73 -4.19
CA GLY A 26 -7.26 -2.12 -4.07
C GLY A 26 -7.67 -2.71 -2.72
N ARG A 27 -8.93 -3.17 -2.64
CA ARG A 27 -9.59 -3.58 -1.38
C ARG A 27 -9.02 -4.84 -0.76
N LEU A 28 -8.62 -5.80 -1.58
CA LEU A 28 -8.13 -7.09 -1.11
C LEU A 28 -6.84 -6.97 -0.27
N PRO A 29 -5.74 -6.40 -0.79
CA PRO A 29 -4.51 -6.26 0.00
C PRO A 29 -4.70 -5.33 1.21
N ALA A 30 -5.51 -4.27 1.07
CA ALA A 30 -5.88 -3.39 2.18
C ALA A 30 -6.56 -4.18 3.31
N ARG A 31 -7.58 -4.98 3.00
CA ARG A 31 -8.28 -5.79 4.00
C ARG A 31 -7.38 -6.86 4.63
N MET A 32 -6.47 -7.45 3.85
CA MET A 32 -5.56 -8.49 4.34
C MET A 32 -4.58 -7.95 5.38
N LEU A 33 -4.01 -6.75 5.17
CA LEU A 33 -2.98 -6.18 6.04
C LEU A 33 -3.53 -5.18 7.07
N LEU A 34 -4.61 -4.46 6.76
CA LEU A 34 -5.15 -3.36 7.58
C LEU A 34 -6.45 -3.73 8.31
N GLY A 35 -7.13 -4.82 7.94
CA GLY A 35 -8.38 -5.26 8.55
C GLY A 35 -9.66 -4.74 7.89
N LYS A 36 -10.81 -4.97 8.54
CA LYS A 36 -12.17 -4.84 7.95
C LYS A 36 -12.68 -3.40 7.80
N THR A 37 -12.04 -2.40 8.40
CA THR A 37 -12.55 -1.02 8.55
C THR A 37 -11.96 -0.01 7.56
N THR A 38 -11.28 -0.45 6.50
CA THR A 38 -10.67 0.49 5.54
C THR A 38 -11.65 0.86 4.43
N ASP A 39 -12.38 1.94 4.62
CA ASP A 39 -13.03 2.65 3.50
C ASP A 39 -11.93 3.19 2.58
N LEU A 40 -11.75 2.55 1.43
CA LEU A 40 -10.93 3.07 0.33
C LEU A 40 -11.69 4.23 -0.34
N PRO A 41 -11.03 5.37 -0.64
CA PRO A 41 -9.58 5.55 -0.76
C PRO A 41 -8.99 6.52 0.29
N ARG A 42 -8.07 6.03 1.12
CA ARG A 42 -7.24 6.90 1.98
C ARG A 42 -5.91 7.20 1.26
N ARG A 43 -5.76 8.41 0.76
CA ARG A 43 -4.49 8.99 0.25
C ARG A 43 -3.53 9.38 1.38
N ASN A 44 -3.70 8.79 2.56
CA ASN A 44 -2.93 9.13 3.73
C ASN A 44 -2.00 7.96 4.03
N TRP A 45 -0.77 8.29 4.38
CA TRP A 45 0.14 7.32 4.95
C TRP A 45 -0.38 6.88 6.31
N GLN A 46 -0.22 5.60 6.58
CA GLN A 46 -0.42 5.00 7.89
C GLN A 46 0.63 3.92 8.07
N ASP A 47 1.08 3.71 9.30
CA ASP A 47 2.09 2.71 9.56
C ASP A 47 1.44 1.37 9.92
N ILE A 48 2.09 0.29 9.48
CA ILE A 48 1.81 -1.06 9.99
C ILE A 48 3.04 -1.58 10.72
N THR A 49 2.79 -2.40 11.73
CA THR A 49 3.84 -3.13 12.44
C THR A 49 3.88 -4.55 11.91
N LEU A 50 5.05 -4.99 11.46
CA LEU A 50 5.32 -6.36 11.07
C LEU A 50 6.49 -6.90 11.91
N PRO A 51 6.49 -8.19 12.27
CA PRO A 51 7.61 -8.78 13.00
C PRO A 51 8.94 -8.59 12.25
N GLY A 52 9.95 -8.08 12.96
CA GLY A 52 11.30 -7.90 12.41
C GLY A 52 11.48 -6.67 11.52
N LEU A 53 10.50 -5.76 11.44
CA LEU A 53 10.63 -4.48 10.74
C LEU A 53 10.30 -3.30 11.66
N PRO A 54 10.93 -2.13 11.45
CA PRO A 54 10.41 -0.87 11.99
C PRO A 54 8.99 -0.59 11.44
N PRO A 55 8.24 0.37 12.02
CA PRO A 55 6.96 0.80 11.47
C PRO A 55 7.06 1.08 9.97
N LEU A 56 6.28 0.35 9.18
CA LEU A 56 6.33 0.37 7.72
C LEU A 56 5.24 1.32 7.19
N PRO A 57 5.59 2.40 6.49
CA PRO A 57 4.58 3.29 5.92
C PRO A 57 3.83 2.63 4.78
N VAL A 58 2.52 2.60 4.89
CA VAL A 58 1.59 1.99 3.95
C VAL A 58 0.62 3.03 3.41
N MET A 59 0.34 2.95 2.11
CA MET A 59 -0.73 3.70 1.48
C MET A 59 -1.62 2.77 0.67
N CYS A 60 -2.91 3.10 0.59
CA CYS A 60 -3.85 2.38 -0.25
C CYS A 60 -4.16 3.19 -1.51
N MET A 61 -4.30 2.50 -2.65
CA MET A 61 -4.75 3.09 -3.90
C MET A 61 -5.88 2.26 -4.53
N ARG A 62 -6.59 2.83 -5.50
CA ARG A 62 -7.49 2.05 -6.37
C ARG A 62 -6.75 0.91 -7.05
N HIS A 63 -7.51 -0.12 -7.41
CA HIS A 63 -6.94 -1.22 -8.16
C HIS A 63 -6.54 -0.74 -9.57
N PRO A 64 -5.34 -1.10 -10.09
CA PRO A 64 -4.88 -0.66 -11.40
C PRO A 64 -5.83 -0.96 -12.57
N LEU A 65 -6.60 -2.05 -12.51
CA LEU A 65 -7.64 -2.35 -13.52
C LEU A 65 -8.69 -1.24 -13.65
N GLN A 66 -8.88 -0.40 -12.63
CA GLN A 66 -9.82 0.72 -12.63
C GLN A 66 -9.28 1.96 -13.37
N LEU A 67 -8.06 1.93 -13.91
CA LEU A 67 -7.50 3.02 -14.74
C LEU A 67 -8.40 3.41 -15.91
N ARG A 68 -9.16 2.45 -16.45
CA ARG A 68 -10.07 2.62 -17.58
C ARG A 68 -11.52 2.92 -17.17
N ALA A 69 -11.85 2.83 -15.87
CA ALA A 69 -13.22 2.94 -15.40
C ALA A 69 -13.78 4.36 -15.56
N SER A 70 -12.97 5.39 -15.27
CA SER A 70 -13.36 6.80 -15.44
C SER A 70 -12.14 7.73 -15.44
N PRO A 71 -12.27 8.97 -15.95
CA PRO A 71 -11.23 9.99 -15.82
C PRO A 71 -10.89 10.29 -14.35
N SER A 72 -11.89 10.28 -13.46
CA SER A 72 -11.68 10.50 -12.03
C SER A 72 -10.86 9.37 -11.39
N ALA A 73 -11.12 8.10 -11.74
CA ALA A 73 -10.35 6.97 -11.25
C ALA A 73 -8.89 7.02 -11.73
N ARG A 74 -8.66 7.41 -13.00
CA ARG A 74 -7.32 7.60 -13.54
C ARG A 74 -6.57 8.71 -12.82
N ARG A 75 -7.21 9.87 -12.61
CA ARG A 75 -6.64 11.00 -11.86
C ARG A 75 -6.29 10.59 -10.44
N GLU A 76 -7.16 9.82 -9.79
CA GLU A 76 -6.94 9.34 -8.43
C GLU A 76 -5.72 8.44 -8.33
N ILE A 77 -5.61 7.43 -9.19
CA ILE A 77 -4.46 6.54 -9.29
C ILE A 77 -3.18 7.34 -9.55
N TRP A 78 -3.21 8.26 -10.52
CA TRP A 78 -2.06 9.06 -10.88
C TRP A 78 -1.55 9.92 -9.72
N THR A 79 -2.44 10.64 -9.04
CA THR A 79 -2.01 11.46 -7.90
C THR A 79 -1.41 10.62 -6.78
N THR A 80 -1.97 9.45 -6.47
CA THR A 80 -1.40 8.55 -5.46
C THR A 80 0.01 8.10 -5.85
N LEU A 81 0.23 7.72 -7.11
CA LEU A 81 1.57 7.33 -7.59
C LEU A 81 2.56 8.51 -7.51
N MET A 82 2.13 9.74 -7.80
CA MET A 82 2.97 10.94 -7.64
C MET A 82 3.34 11.17 -6.18
N THR A 83 2.40 11.02 -5.24
CA THR A 83 2.70 11.11 -3.80
C THR A 83 3.72 10.06 -3.37
N VAL A 84 3.55 8.80 -3.80
CA VAL A 84 4.52 7.73 -3.48
C VAL A 84 5.90 8.07 -4.04
N MET A 85 5.97 8.51 -5.30
CA MET A 85 7.23 8.88 -5.95
C MET A 85 7.94 10.02 -5.22
N ASP A 86 7.21 11.04 -4.79
CA ASP A 86 7.74 12.16 -4.03
C ASP A 86 8.38 11.68 -2.71
N THR A 87 7.70 10.80 -1.96
CA THR A 87 8.27 10.25 -0.72
C THR A 87 9.52 9.41 -0.93
N LEU A 88 9.65 8.73 -2.06
CA LEU A 88 10.84 7.94 -2.38
C LEU A 88 12.02 8.84 -2.76
N ARG A 89 11.76 10.01 -3.36
CA ARG A 89 12.78 11.02 -3.69
C ARG A 89 13.30 11.73 -2.45
N GLN A 90 12.42 12.15 -1.54
CA GLN A 90 12.81 12.79 -0.27
C GLN A 90 13.75 11.91 0.55
N ASN A 91 13.43 10.61 0.66
CA ASN A 91 14.28 9.62 1.33
C ASN A 91 15.65 9.40 0.66
N SER A 92 15.86 9.86 -0.57
CA SER A 92 17.15 9.75 -1.28
C SER A 92 18.05 10.98 -1.06
N GLN A 93 17.51 12.06 -0.48
CA GLN A 93 18.25 13.29 -0.18
C GLN A 93 18.69 13.40 1.29
N SER A 94 18.20 12.50 2.16
CA SER A 94 18.52 12.46 3.59
C SER A 94 19.48 11.33 3.98
N MET A 95 20.21 10.75 3.00
CA MET A 95 21.20 9.70 3.23
C MET A 95 22.56 10.11 2.67
#